data_AF-A0A522WBU9-F1
#
_entry.id   AF-A0A522WBU9-F1
#
_cell.length_a   1.000
_cell.length_b   1.000
_cell.length_c   1.000
_cell.angle_alpha   90.00
_cell.angle_beta   90.00
_cell.angle_gamma   90.00
#
_symmetry.space_group_name_H-M   'P 1'
#
loop_
_entity.id
_entity.type
_entity.pdbx_description
1 polymer ?
#
loop_
_entity_poly.entity_id
_entity_poly.type
_entity_poly.pdbx_seq_one_letter_code
_entity_poly.pdbx_strand_id
1 'polypeptide(L)'
;MKFKCPKCGDEYGYAEAVKDDDLTAIIKMQADFAPHSKLVFEYVELFGATRPIKAAKLLRLLLDVRMIWTSGSFAYQKSRYIISLEGMAEALKTVCNKNLTALDSHNYLKKVMIGIAEGEANKKSVAAEKALKQREAQLRAGNRPEPEGQSKGMPEELRRKLNSTGAGR
;
A
#
# COMPACT_ATOMS: atom_id res chain seq x y z
N MET A 1 11.38 -15.16 -25.51
CA MET A 1 11.29 -13.79 -24.95
C MET A 1 12.48 -13.57 -24.03
N LYS A 2 13.13 -12.41 -24.11
CA LYS A 2 14.26 -12.04 -23.25
C LYS A 2 13.77 -11.07 -22.18
N PHE A 3 14.20 -11.26 -20.93
CA PHE A 3 13.86 -10.37 -19.82
C PHE A 3 15.11 -9.63 -19.38
N LYS A 4 14.98 -8.32 -19.14
CA LYS A 4 16.07 -7.50 -18.62
C LYS A 4 16.05 -7.55 -17.11
N CYS A 5 17.19 -7.91 -16.53
CA CYS A 5 17.37 -7.80 -15.10
C CYS A 5 17.32 -6.31 -14.69
N PRO A 6 16.42 -5.90 -13.77
CA PRO A 6 16.30 -4.49 -13.37
C PRO A 6 17.54 -3.95 -12.64
N LYS A 7 18.47 -4.82 -12.27
CA LYS A 7 19.68 -4.49 -11.51
C LYS A 7 20.88 -4.13 -12.41
N CYS A 8 21.17 -4.96 -13.41
CA CYS A 8 22.36 -4.82 -14.25
C CYS A 8 22.06 -4.55 -15.73
N GLY A 9 20.80 -4.67 -16.14
CA GLY A 9 20.41 -4.53 -17.55
C GLY A 9 20.75 -5.75 -18.41
N ASP A 10 21.40 -6.78 -17.85
CA ASP A 10 21.69 -8.03 -18.55
C ASP A 10 20.40 -8.69 -19.05
N GLU A 11 20.49 -9.22 -20.27
CA GLU A 11 19.38 -9.91 -20.93
C GLU A 11 19.47 -11.40 -20.64
N TYR A 12 18.47 -11.92 -19.93
CA TYR A 12 18.34 -13.34 -19.66
C TYR A 12 17.30 -13.95 -20.60
N GLY A 13 17.58 -15.14 -21.12
CA GLY A 13 16.57 -15.94 -21.81
C GLY A 13 15.53 -16.44 -20.80
N TYR A 14 14.23 -16.37 -21.14
CA TYR A 14 13.16 -16.90 -20.30
C TYR A 14 13.43 -18.34 -19.84
N ALA A 15 14.00 -19.18 -20.71
CA ALA A 15 14.31 -20.58 -20.40
C ALA A 15 15.40 -20.77 -19.33
N GLU A 16 16.31 -19.81 -19.14
CA GLU A 16 17.33 -19.86 -18.08
C GLU A 16 16.77 -19.34 -16.76
N ALA A 17 15.94 -18.29 -16.79
CA ALA A 17 15.23 -17.80 -15.61
C ALA A 17 14.17 -18.79 -15.09
N VAL A 18 13.56 -19.58 -15.97
CA VAL A 18 12.57 -20.61 -15.60
C VAL A 18 13.22 -21.84 -14.95
N LYS A 19 14.52 -22.07 -15.14
CA LYS A 19 15.25 -23.14 -14.41
C LYS A 19 15.54 -22.78 -12.96
N ASP A 20 15.41 -21.50 -12.60
CA ASP A 20 15.65 -20.98 -11.27
C ASP A 20 14.32 -20.44 -10.70
N ASP A 21 13.67 -21.28 -9.89
CA ASP A 21 12.38 -20.98 -9.27
C ASP A 21 12.43 -19.68 -8.44
N ASP A 22 13.58 -19.38 -7.83
CA ASP A 22 13.76 -18.17 -7.02
C ASP A 22 13.73 -16.92 -7.90
N LEU A 23 14.45 -16.92 -9.02
CA LEU A 23 14.44 -15.79 -9.96
C LEU A 23 13.06 -15.57 -10.57
N THR A 24 12.35 -16.65 -10.92
CA THR A 24 10.98 -16.55 -11.41
C THR A 24 10.05 -15.95 -10.35
N ALA A 25 10.19 -16.35 -9.08
CA ALA A 25 9.42 -15.77 -7.98
C ALA A 25 9.74 -14.28 -7.77
N ILE A 26 11.02 -13.89 -7.82
CA ILE A 26 11.46 -12.50 -7.70
C ILE A 26 10.85 -11.64 -8.82
N ILE A 27 10.88 -12.09 -10.07
CA ILE A 27 10.34 -11.35 -11.22
C ILE A 27 8.83 -11.11 -11.04
N LYS A 28 8.08 -12.16 -10.67
CA LYS A 28 6.63 -12.04 -10.44
C LYS A 28 6.28 -11.07 -9.30
N MET A 29 7.11 -11.03 -8.25
CA MET A 29 6.87 -10.18 -7.08
C MET A 29 7.08 -8.69 -7.34
N GLN A 30 7.77 -8.31 -8.41
CA GLN A 30 8.03 -6.89 -8.71
C GLN A 30 6.74 -6.08 -8.88
N ALA A 31 5.66 -6.71 -9.36
CA ALA A 31 4.37 -6.07 -9.53
C ALA A 31 3.75 -5.63 -8.20
N ASP A 32 3.98 -6.38 -7.11
CA ASP A 32 3.40 -6.07 -5.80
C ASP A 32 3.97 -4.78 -5.19
N PHE A 33 5.17 -4.41 -5.61
CA PHE A 33 5.87 -3.22 -5.13
C PHE A 33 5.67 -2.01 -6.05
N ALA A 34 5.01 -2.13 -7.20
CA ALA A 34 4.85 -1.03 -8.14
C ALA A 34 4.06 0.13 -7.47
N PRO A 35 4.50 1.40 -7.63
CA PRO A 35 5.60 1.92 -8.46
C PRO A 35 6.98 1.95 -7.75
N HIS A 36 7.07 1.46 -6.51
CA HIS A 36 8.25 1.54 -5.64
C HIS A 36 9.21 0.34 -5.73
N SER A 37 9.06 -0.53 -6.74
CA SER A 37 9.88 -1.73 -6.90
C SER A 37 11.38 -1.44 -6.86
N LYS A 38 11.85 -0.41 -7.59
CA LYS A 38 13.26 -0.01 -7.59
C LYS A 38 13.80 0.29 -6.19
N LEU A 39 13.03 1.01 -5.39
CA LEU A 39 13.41 1.42 -4.03
C LEU A 39 13.51 0.22 -3.09
N VAL A 40 12.60 -0.74 -3.22
CA VAL A 40 12.63 -1.98 -2.44
C VAL A 40 13.88 -2.80 -2.77
N PHE A 41 14.26 -2.90 -4.05
CA PHE A 41 15.48 -3.59 -4.45
C PHE A 41 16.74 -2.88 -3.93
N GLU A 42 16.81 -1.56 -4.05
CA GLU A 42 17.91 -0.76 -3.49
C GLU A 42 18.08 -0.98 -1.99
N TYR A 43 16.97 -1.03 -1.24
CA TYR A 43 16.99 -1.35 0.18
C TYR A 43 17.53 -2.77 0.46
N VAL A 44 17.09 -3.78 -0.30
CA VAL A 44 17.54 -5.16 -0.10
C VAL A 44 19.02 -5.33 -0.44
N GLU A 45 19.56 -4.51 -1.35
CA GLU A 45 21.00 -4.51 -1.65
C GLU A 45 21.87 -4.09 -0.46
N LEU A 46 21.33 -3.32 0.50
CA LEU A 46 22.05 -2.94 1.71
C LEU A 46 22.39 -4.14 2.60
N PHE A 47 21.70 -5.28 2.45
CA PHE A 47 21.97 -6.53 3.19
C PHE A 47 23.11 -7.39 2.58
N GLY A 48 23.64 -6.96 1.44
CA GLY A 48 24.75 -7.63 0.77
C GLY A 48 26.09 -7.08 1.23
N ALA A 49 26.78 -7.80 2.12
CA ALA A 49 28.20 -7.53 2.39
C ALA A 49 29.09 -7.81 1.15
N THR A 50 28.66 -8.75 0.31
CA THR A 50 29.30 -9.11 -0.97
C THR A 50 28.27 -9.03 -2.09
N ARG A 51 28.63 -8.37 -3.20
CA ARG A 51 27.81 -8.29 -4.41
C ARG A 51 28.37 -9.29 -5.44
N PRO A 52 27.53 -10.09 -6.14
CA PRO A 52 26.06 -10.12 -6.11
C PRO A 52 25.45 -10.97 -4.99
N ILE A 53 24.29 -10.56 -4.47
CA ILE A 53 23.47 -11.34 -3.52
C ILE A 53 22.90 -12.58 -4.24
N LYS A 54 22.97 -13.76 -3.60
CA LYS A 54 22.38 -15.01 -4.10
C LYS A 54 20.85 -14.90 -4.21
N ALA A 55 20.26 -15.49 -5.25
CA ALA A 55 18.81 -15.42 -5.53
C ALA A 55 17.94 -15.84 -4.34
N ALA A 56 18.22 -16.99 -3.71
CA ALA A 56 17.50 -17.44 -2.50
C ALA A 56 17.50 -16.41 -1.35
N LYS A 57 18.66 -15.75 -1.10
CA LYS A 57 18.77 -14.73 -0.05
C LYS A 57 17.97 -13.47 -0.44
N LEU A 58 18.07 -13.06 -1.70
CA LEU A 58 17.31 -11.94 -2.25
C LEU A 58 15.80 -12.17 -2.14
N LEU A 59 15.32 -13.35 -2.53
CA LEU A 59 13.91 -13.73 -2.44
C LEU A 59 13.42 -13.69 -0.99
N ARG A 60 14.18 -14.24 -0.03
CA ARG A 60 13.81 -14.20 1.39
C ARG A 60 13.65 -12.77 1.91
N LEU A 61 14.61 -11.90 1.60
CA LEU A 61 14.56 -10.48 2.01
C LEU A 61 13.39 -9.74 1.35
N LEU A 62 13.10 -10.02 0.09
CA LEU A 62 11.95 -9.46 -0.61
C LEU A 62 10.63 -9.95 -0.03
N LEU A 63 10.51 -11.23 0.36
CA LEU A 63 9.32 -11.76 1.02
C LEU A 63 9.07 -11.08 2.37
N ASP A 64 10.11 -10.87 3.17
CA ASP A 64 10.00 -10.17 4.46
C ASP A 64 9.48 -8.74 4.27
N VAL A 65 10.01 -8.02 3.27
CA VAL A 65 9.53 -6.66 2.93
C VAL A 65 8.11 -6.71 2.36
N ARG A 66 7.79 -7.69 1.50
CA ARG A 66 6.45 -7.89 0.92
C ARG A 66 5.40 -8.08 2.00
N MET A 67 5.68 -8.89 3.02
CA MET A 67 4.73 -9.12 4.11
C MET A 67 4.35 -7.81 4.82
N ILE A 68 5.32 -6.92 5.04
CA ILE A 68 5.06 -5.62 5.65
C ILE A 68 4.30 -4.71 4.67
N TRP A 69 4.68 -4.74 3.40
CA TRP A 69 4.11 -3.93 2.33
C TRP A 69 2.63 -4.22 2.09
N THR A 70 2.25 -5.50 1.99
CA THR A 70 0.88 -5.92 1.69
C THR A 70 -0.02 -5.85 2.92
N SER A 71 0.52 -6.11 4.12
CA SER A 71 -0.28 -6.06 5.34
C SER A 71 -0.52 -4.64 5.87
N GLY A 72 0.32 -3.66 5.47
CA GLY A 72 0.27 -2.28 5.99
C GLY A 72 0.49 -2.20 7.51
N SER A 73 1.01 -3.26 8.13
CA SER A 73 1.25 -3.33 9.56
C SER A 73 2.45 -4.19 9.88
N PHE A 74 3.11 -3.89 11.00
CA PHE A 74 4.24 -4.70 11.45
C PHE A 74 4.27 -4.78 12.97
N ALA A 75 4.84 -5.87 13.48
CA ALA A 75 5.09 -6.07 14.90
C ALA A 75 6.53 -5.71 15.25
N TYR A 76 6.70 -4.94 16.33
CA TYR A 76 7.99 -4.62 16.93
C TYR A 76 7.83 -4.47 18.45
N GLN A 77 8.67 -5.15 19.22
CA GLN A 77 8.68 -5.10 20.69
C GLN A 77 7.28 -5.25 21.35
N LYS A 78 6.54 -6.29 20.95
CA LYS A 78 5.17 -6.60 21.43
C LYS A 78 4.08 -5.59 21.04
N SER A 79 4.43 -4.53 20.31
CA SER A 79 3.48 -3.55 19.78
C SER A 79 3.24 -3.76 18.29
N ARG A 80 2.00 -3.53 17.86
CA ARG A 80 1.60 -3.55 16.45
C ARG A 80 1.47 -2.13 15.94
N TYR A 81 2.18 -1.82 14.87
CA TYR A 81 2.16 -0.51 14.21
C TYR A 81 1.45 -0.64 12.86
N ILE A 82 0.68 0.39 12.51
CA ILE A 82 0.01 0.52 11.21
C ILE A 82 0.69 1.66 10.48
N ILE A 83 1.04 1.45 9.22
CA ILE A 83 1.71 2.45 8.39
C ILE A 83 1.05 2.50 7.02
N SER A 84 0.95 3.69 6.43
CA SER A 84 0.53 3.81 5.04
C SER A 84 1.62 3.30 4.09
N LEU A 85 1.20 2.99 2.85
CA LEU A 85 2.14 2.60 1.79
C LEU A 85 3.11 3.74 1.44
N GLU A 86 2.62 4.99 1.49
CA GLU A 86 3.44 6.19 1.32
C GLU A 86 4.47 6.35 2.44
N GLY A 87 4.06 6.13 3.69
CA GLY A 87 4.94 6.16 4.86
C GLY A 87 6.01 5.06 4.81
N MET A 88 5.67 3.88 4.30
CA MET A 88 6.64 2.81 4.07
C MET A 88 7.64 3.18 2.97
N ALA A 89 7.19 3.78 1.87
CA ALA A 89 8.08 4.27 0.81
C ALA A 89 9.02 5.38 1.32
N GLU A 90 8.51 6.30 2.16
CA GLU A 90 9.34 7.31 2.82
C GLU A 90 10.39 6.67 3.74
N ALA A 91 9.99 5.69 4.56
CA ALA A 91 10.90 4.97 5.44
C ALA A 91 12.04 4.31 4.66
N LEU A 92 11.72 3.61 3.56
CA LEU A 92 12.71 2.98 2.70
C LEU A 92 13.68 4.01 2.09
N LYS A 93 13.17 5.16 1.59
CA LYS A 93 14.03 6.26 1.10
C LYS A 93 14.98 6.76 2.18
N THR A 94 14.49 6.98 3.40
CA THR A 94 15.32 7.43 4.53
C THR A 94 16.41 6.43 4.85
N VAL A 95 16.13 5.13 4.77
CA VAL A 95 17.14 4.08 5.03
C VAL A 95 18.18 4.01 3.92
N CYS A 96 17.76 4.03 2.64
CA CYS A 96 18.67 4.02 1.50
C CYS A 96 19.61 5.24 1.49
N ASN A 97 19.09 6.42 1.82
CA ASN A 97 19.88 7.66 1.85
C ASN A 97 20.91 7.74 2.98
N LYS A 98 20.83 6.88 4.00
CA LYS A 98 21.73 6.92 5.16
C LYS A 98 23.08 6.21 4.95
N ASN A 99 23.38 5.73 3.73
CA ASN A 99 24.64 5.07 3.37
C ASN A 99 25.02 3.93 4.35
N LEU A 100 24.03 3.15 4.78
CA LEU A 100 24.28 2.00 5.64
C LEU A 100 24.94 0.89 4.83
N THR A 101 26.05 0.34 5.32
CA THR A 101 26.71 -0.81 4.71
C THR A 101 26.42 -2.07 5.51
N ALA A 102 26.13 -3.17 4.81
CA ALA A 102 25.94 -4.51 5.39
C ALA A 102 24.91 -4.59 6.53
N LEU A 103 23.63 -4.31 6.22
CA LEU A 103 22.53 -4.57 7.15
C LEU A 103 22.41 -6.07 7.45
N ASP A 104 22.44 -6.42 8.74
CA ASP A 104 22.15 -7.79 9.19
C ASP A 104 20.66 -8.05 9.43
N SER A 105 19.88 -6.99 9.71
CA SER A 105 18.46 -7.12 10.09
C SER A 105 17.60 -5.95 9.64
N HIS A 106 16.30 -6.21 9.46
CA HIS A 106 15.28 -5.20 9.18
C HIS A 106 14.95 -4.29 10.38
N ASN A 107 15.60 -4.48 11.53
CA ASN A 107 15.28 -3.72 12.76
C ASN A 107 15.49 -2.22 12.57
N TYR A 108 16.48 -1.83 11.77
CA TYR A 108 16.70 -0.42 11.48
C TYR A 108 15.52 0.20 10.70
N LEU A 109 15.05 -0.49 9.65
CA LEU A 109 13.86 -0.08 8.90
C LEU A 109 12.63 0.01 9.83
N LYS A 110 12.41 -1.00 10.68
CA LYS A 110 11.30 -0.99 11.65
C LYS A 110 11.36 0.22 12.59
N LYS A 111 12.54 0.60 13.09
CA LYS A 111 12.71 1.80 13.92
C LYS A 111 12.35 3.09 13.18
N VAL A 112 12.76 3.22 11.92
CA VAL A 112 12.38 4.38 11.09
C VAL A 112 10.87 4.40 10.84
N MET A 113 10.29 3.24 10.52
CA MET A 113 8.85 3.10 10.30
C MET A 113 8.01 3.44 11.54
N ILE A 114 8.49 3.16 12.76
CA ILE A 114 7.78 3.52 13.99
C ILE A 114 7.59 5.02 14.09
N GLY A 115 8.65 5.82 13.85
CA GLY A 115 8.55 7.28 13.91
C GLY A 115 7.56 7.85 12.90
N ILE A 116 7.49 7.26 11.70
CA ILE A 116 6.52 7.65 10.68
C ILE A 116 5.10 7.22 11.07
N ALA A 117 4.91 5.98 11.52
CA ALA A 117 3.62 5.45 11.93
C ALA A 117 2.99 6.23 13.10
N GLU A 118 3.80 6.60 14.10
CA GLU A 118 3.37 7.45 15.21
C GLU A 118 2.99 8.87 14.72
N GLY A 119 3.78 9.43 13.80
CA GLY A 119 3.45 10.71 13.16
C GLY A 119 2.14 10.67 12.37
N GLU A 120 1.89 9.58 11.63
CA GLU A 120 0.64 9.39 10.89
C GLU A 120 -0.56 9.20 11.81
N ALA A 121 -0.42 8.42 12.88
CA ALA A 121 -1.47 8.22 13.88
C ALA A 121 -1.87 9.55 14.53
N ASN A 122 -0.89 10.37 14.91
CA ASN A 122 -1.12 11.69 15.47
C ASN A 122 -1.83 12.62 14.48
N LYS A 123 -1.38 12.68 13.22
CA LYS A 123 -2.02 13.49 12.17
C LYS A 123 -3.48 13.06 11.94
N LYS A 124 -3.75 11.75 11.90
CA LYS A 124 -5.11 11.21 11.77
C LYS A 124 -5.98 11.58 12.97
N SER A 125 -5.46 11.49 14.19
CA SER A 125 -6.18 11.90 15.39
C SER A 125 -6.57 13.39 15.36
N VAL A 126 -5.63 14.26 15.00
CA VAL A 126 -5.90 15.71 14.90
C VAL A 126 -6.89 16.03 13.78
N ALA A 127 -6.78 15.36 12.62
CA ALA A 127 -7.72 15.53 11.52
C ALA A 127 -9.13 15.05 11.88
N ALA A 128 -9.25 13.92 12.57
CA ALA A 128 -10.52 13.40 13.05
C ALA A 128 -11.18 14.34 14.07
N GLU A 129 -10.40 14.90 15.00
CA GLU A 129 -10.90 15.88 15.96
C GLU A 129 -11.39 17.17 15.26
N LYS A 130 -10.65 17.65 14.27
CA LYS A 130 -11.08 18.81 13.45
C LYS A 130 -12.33 18.50 12.64
N ALA A 131 -12.43 17.32 12.04
CA ALA A 131 -13.61 16.89 11.28
C ALA A 131 -14.84 16.74 12.19
N LEU A 132 -14.68 16.22 13.40
CA LEU A 132 -15.74 16.17 14.41
C LEU A 132 -16.18 17.57 14.81
N LYS A 133 -15.24 18.47 15.15
CA LYS A 133 -15.55 19.88 15.45
C LYS A 133 -16.27 20.58 14.30
N GLN A 134 -15.89 20.32 13.05
CA GLN A 134 -16.56 20.88 11.88
C GLN A 134 -17.96 20.31 11.69
N ARG A 135 -18.17 19.00 11.90
CA ARG A 135 -19.51 18.39 11.87
C ARG A 135 -20.40 18.93 12.99
N GLU A 136 -19.88 19.07 14.21
CA GLU A 136 -20.62 19.65 15.33
C GLU A 136 -20.96 21.12 15.07
N ALA A 137 -20.03 21.90 14.49
CA ALA A 137 -20.29 23.27 14.08
C ALA A 137 -21.34 23.37 12.97
N GLN A 138 -21.32 22.49 11.97
CA GLN A 138 -22.33 22.43 10.90
C GLN A 138 -23.72 22.05 11.43
N LEU A 139 -23.79 21.09 12.35
CA LEU A 139 -25.05 20.69 13.01
C LEU A 139 -25.59 21.80 13.92
N ARG A 140 -24.72 22.53 14.65
CA ARG A 140 -25.12 23.70 15.45
C ARG A 140 -25.51 24.91 14.61
N ALA A 141 -24.91 25.09 13.43
CA ALA A 141 -25.26 26.15 12.49
C ALA A 141 -26.58 25.91 11.74
N GLY A 142 -27.33 24.85 12.07
CA GLY A 142 -28.65 24.57 11.50
C GLY A 142 -28.63 24.00 10.09
N ASN A 143 -27.45 23.73 9.52
CA ASN A 143 -27.33 23.15 8.19
C ASN A 143 -27.42 21.62 8.31
N ARG A 144 -28.64 21.12 8.51
CA ARG A 144 -28.93 19.68 8.55
C ARG A 144 -28.76 19.14 7.12
N PRO A 145 -27.77 18.27 6.81
CA PRO A 145 -27.85 17.51 5.58
C PRO A 145 -29.11 16.66 5.67
N GLU A 146 -30.06 16.89 4.76
CA GLU A 146 -31.23 16.05 4.64
C GLU A 146 -30.75 14.61 4.45
N PRO A 147 -31.34 13.62 5.15
CA PRO A 147 -30.99 12.23 4.92
C PRO A 147 -31.30 11.90 3.46
N GLU A 148 -30.26 11.58 2.68
CA GLU A 148 -30.39 10.97 1.35
C GLU A 148 -31.13 9.63 1.51
N GLY A 149 -32.46 9.67 1.37
CA GLY A 149 -33.28 8.48 1.50
C GLY A 149 -34.74 8.75 1.84
N GLN A 150 -35.44 9.57 1.05
CA GLN A 150 -36.87 9.33 0.73
C GLN A 150 -37.42 10.28 -0.35
N SER A 151 -37.71 9.68 -1.51
CA SER A 151 -38.83 9.98 -2.43
C SER A 151 -39.03 11.41 -2.95
N LYS A 152 -38.42 11.73 -4.10
CA LYS A 152 -38.99 12.61 -5.16
C LYS A 152 -38.45 12.12 -6.51
N GLY A 153 -39.21 11.78 -7.54
CA GLY A 153 -40.63 11.53 -7.69
C GLY A 153 -40.80 10.53 -8.85
N MET A 154 -41.79 9.66 -8.76
CA MET A 154 -42.24 8.87 -9.90
C MET A 154 -42.73 9.83 -11.00
N PRO A 155 -42.32 9.66 -12.28
CA PRO A 155 -42.83 10.47 -13.39
C PRO A 155 -44.35 10.32 -13.49
N GLU A 156 -45.06 11.45 -13.63
CA GLU A 156 -46.52 11.52 -13.67
C GLU A 156 -47.15 10.63 -14.76
N GLU A 157 -46.39 10.31 -15.81
CA GLU A 157 -46.79 9.40 -16.89
C GLU A 157 -47.05 7.95 -16.43
N LEU A 158 -46.30 7.46 -15.43
CA LEU A 158 -46.50 6.11 -14.89
C LEU A 158 -47.75 6.00 -14.03
N ARG A 159 -48.14 7.09 -13.34
CA ARG A 159 -49.40 7.16 -12.59
C ARG A 159 -50.62 7.19 -13.51
N ARG A 160 -50.54 7.86 -14.66
CA ARG A 160 -51.65 7.89 -15.63
C ARG A 160 -51.89 6.53 -16.29
N LYS A 161 -50.83 5.79 -16.64
CA LYS A 161 -50.95 4.45 -17.26
C LYS A 161 -51.60 3.40 -16.34
N LEU A 162 -51.37 3.47 -15.03
CA LEU A 162 -52.00 2.54 -14.08
C LEU A 162 -53.50 2.80 -13.89
N ASN A 163 -53.95 4.06 -13.99
CA ASN A 163 -55.37 4.41 -13.86
C ASN A 163 -56.17 4.22 -15.15
N SER A 164 -55.53 4.19 -16.33
CA SER A 164 -56.22 3.97 -17.61
C SER A 164 -56.40 2.50 -18.00
N THR A 165 -55.78 1.56 -17.28
CA THR A 165 -55.86 0.11 -17.60
C THR A 165 -56.90 -0.64 -16.75
N GLY A 166 -57.67 0.08 -15.93
CA GLY A 166 -58.68 -0.47 -15.00
C GLY A 166 -60.13 -0.21 -15.41
N ALA A 167 -60.43 -0.03 -16.69
CA ALA A 167 -61.80 0.12 -17.18
C ALA A 167 -62.01 -0.72 -18.45
N GLY A 168 -62.40 -1.98 -18.25
CA GLY A 168 -62.78 -2.89 -19.32
C GLY A 168 -63.22 -4.24 -18.77
N ARG A 169 -64.53 -4.38 -18.58
CA ARG A 169 -65.20 -5.67 -18.54
C ARG A 169 -65.02 -6.39 -19.88
#